data_AF-A0A354Z0V1-F1
#
_entry.id   AF-A0A354Z0V1-F1
#
_cell.length_a   1.000
_cell.length_b   1.000
_cell.length_c   1.000
_cell.angle_alpha   90.00
_cell.angle_beta   90.00
_cell.angle_gamma   90.00
#
_symmetry.space_group_name_H-M   'P 1'
#
loop_
_entity.id
_entity.type
_entity.pdbx_description
1 polymer ?
#
loop_
_entity_poly.entity_id
_entity_poly.type
_entity_poly.pdbx_seq_one_letter_code
_entity_poly.pdbx_strand_id
1 'polypeptide(L)' 'MSQADHTRPNPSLAARFRGFLPVVIDVETGGFDCNRHALLEIAASPIDLDQDGWLVPGPIVSTHVQPFP' A
#
# COMPACT_ATOMS: atom_id res chain seq x y z
N MET A 1 -36.41 -14.05 15.61
CA MET A 1 -35.79 -13.69 14.31
C MET A 1 -36.26 -12.31 13.91
N SER A 2 -35.37 -11.33 13.90
CA SER A 2 -35.51 -10.15 13.03
C SER A 2 -34.11 -9.89 12.49
N GLN A 3 -33.81 -10.49 11.34
CA GLN A 3 -32.61 -10.16 10.58
C GLN A 3 -32.84 -8.77 10.00
N ALA A 4 -32.18 -7.77 10.56
CA ALA A 4 -32.05 -6.49 9.91
C ALA A 4 -31.18 -6.69 8.65
N ASP A 5 -31.83 -6.57 7.50
CA ASP A 5 -31.24 -6.45 6.18
C ASP A 5 -30.05 -5.48 6.21
N HIS A 6 -28.85 -6.01 6.01
CA HIS A 6 -27.60 -5.25 5.84
C HIS A 6 -27.05 -5.50 4.44
N THR A 7 -27.85 -5.24 3.41
CA THR A 7 -27.36 -5.05 2.03
C THR A 7 -26.63 -3.70 1.90
N ARG A 8 -25.69 -3.39 2.80
CA ARG A 8 -24.67 -2.39 2.49
C ARG A 8 -23.63 -3.10 1.64
N PRO A 9 -23.43 -2.73 0.37
CA PRO A 9 -22.30 -3.28 -0.38
C PRO A 9 -21.03 -2.97 0.41
N ASN A 10 -20.30 -4.01 0.80
CA ASN A 10 -18.97 -3.83 1.37
C ASN A 10 -18.16 -3.12 0.27
N PRO A 11 -17.78 -1.84 0.46
CA PRO A 11 -17.26 -1.05 -0.66
C PRO A 11 -15.96 -1.71 -1.12
N SER A 12 -15.88 -2.01 -2.42
CA SER A 12 -14.64 -2.51 -3.02
C SER A 12 -13.49 -1.55 -2.70
N LEU A 13 -12.25 -2.06 -2.73
CA LEU A 13 -11.07 -1.22 -2.50
C LEU A 13 -11.06 0.02 -3.42
N ALA A 14 -11.49 -0.15 -4.68
CA ALA A 14 -11.66 0.94 -5.63
C ALA A 14 -12.69 1.99 -5.17
N ALA A 15 -13.85 1.58 -4.63
CA ALA A 15 -14.83 2.52 -4.10
C ALA A 15 -14.30 3.26 -2.85
N ARG A 16 -13.49 2.59 -2.02
CA ARG A 16 -12.93 3.15 -0.78
C ARG A 16 -11.95 4.30 -1.01
N PHE A 17 -11.23 4.27 -2.13
CA PHE A 17 -10.20 5.24 -2.50
C PHE A 17 -10.45 5.90 -3.87
N ARG A 18 -11.71 5.98 -4.32
CA ARG A 18 -12.10 6.65 -5.58
C ARG A 18 -11.32 6.19 -6.81
N GLY A 19 -10.99 4.91 -6.86
CA GLY A 19 -10.25 4.26 -7.95
C GLY A 19 -8.74 4.18 -7.74
N PHE A 20 -8.19 4.73 -6.66
CA PHE A 20 -6.77 4.57 -6.33
C PHE A 20 -6.48 3.23 -5.63
N LEU A 21 -5.34 2.62 -5.95
CA LEU A 21 -4.76 1.49 -5.21
C LEU A 21 -3.73 2.03 -4.21
N PRO A 22 -3.97 1.98 -2.89
CA PRO A 22 -2.96 2.39 -1.92
C PRO A 22 -1.79 1.41 -1.92
N VAL A 23 -0.57 1.95 -1.85
CA VAL A 23 0.67 1.17 -1.71
C VAL A 23 1.50 1.81 -0.61
N VAL A 24 1.86 1.02 0.40
CA VAL A 24 2.82 1.42 1.45
C VAL A 24 4.20 1.35 0.85
N ILE A 25 4.97 2.43 1.00
CA ILE A 25 6.34 2.54 0.51
C ILE A 25 7.23 2.93 1.68
N ASP A 26 8.36 2.26 1.79
CA ASP A 26 9.47 2.66 2.65
C ASP A 26 10.77 2.70 1.82
N VAL A 27 11.67 3.61 2.18
CA VAL A 27 12.92 3.85 1.45
C VAL A 27 14.08 4.11 2.40
N GLU A 28 15.24 3.53 2.07
CA GLU A 28 16.50 3.84 2.72
C GLU A 28 17.34 4.71 1.79
N THR A 29 17.95 5.77 2.33
CA THR A 29 18.67 6.78 1.53
C THR A 29 20.04 7.09 2.11
N GLY A 30 20.95 7.56 1.27
CA GLY A 30 22.27 8.04 1.70
C GLY A 30 22.24 9.36 2.48
N GLY A 31 21.07 9.98 2.66
CA GLY A 31 20.89 11.23 3.40
C GLY A 31 19.59 11.95 3.05
N PHE A 32 19.35 13.10 3.68
CA PHE A 32 18.03 13.77 3.66
C PHE A 32 17.65 14.54 2.39
N ASP A 33 18.62 15.02 1.60
CA ASP A 33 18.33 15.70 0.33
C ASP A 33 18.03 14.70 -0.80
N CYS A 34 16.76 14.61 -1.21
CA CYS A 34 16.28 13.70 -2.24
C CYS A 34 16.78 14.01 -3.66
N ASN A 35 17.33 15.20 -3.91
CA ASN A 35 17.92 15.55 -5.20
C ASN A 35 19.41 15.20 -5.29
N ARG A 36 20.05 14.86 -4.16
CA ARG A 36 21.50 14.68 -4.07
C ARG A 36 21.91 13.32 -3.52
N HIS A 37 21.17 12.77 -2.57
CA HIS A 37 21.54 11.52 -1.93
C HIS A 37 20.87 10.34 -2.62
N ALA A 38 21.63 9.25 -2.75
CA ALA A 38 21.17 8.05 -3.41
C ALA A 38 20.03 7.36 -2.64
N LEU A 39 19.12 6.73 -3.39
CA LEU A 39 18.25 5.67 -2.90
C LEU A 39 19.10 4.40 -2.76
N LEU A 40 18.99 3.73 -1.61
CA LEU A 40 19.78 2.54 -1.26
C LEU A 40 18.92 1.28 -1.17
N GLU A 41 17.68 1.41 -0.70
CA GLU A 41 16.71 0.31 -0.64
C GLU A 41 15.30 0.86 -0.84
N ILE A 42 14.42 0.03 -1.41
CA ILE A 42 12.98 0.31 -1.46
C ILE A 42 12.20 -0.96 -1.14
N ALA A 43 11.16 -0.79 -0.32
CA ALA A 43 10.13 -1.80 -0.07
C ALA A 43 8.75 -1.25 -0.46
N ALA A 44 7.90 -2.12 -1.01
CA ALA A 44 6.54 -1.78 -1.40
C ALA A 44 5.56 -2.89 -1.00
N SER A 45 4.41 -2.50 -0.45
CA SER A 45 3.29 -3.39 -0.12
C SER A 45 1.97 -2.77 -0.60
N PRO A 46 1.31 -3.32 -1.62
CA PRO A 46 -0.06 -2.93 -1.96
C PRO A 46 -0.98 -3.16 -0.76
N ILE A 47 -2.01 -2.34 -0.60
CA ILE A 47 -3.08 -2.61 0.37
C ILE A 47 -4.17 -3.42 -0.32
N ASP A 48 -4.55 -4.53 0.31
CA ASP A 48 -5.67 -5.38 -0.09
C ASP A 48 -6.87 -5.19 0.84
N LEU A 49 -8.00 -5.78 0.46
CA LEU A 49 -9.22 -5.84 1.25
C LEU A 49 -9.56 -7.31 1.52
N ASP A 50 -9.67 -7.69 2.79
CA ASP A 50 -10.07 -9.05 3.14
C ASP A 50 -11.59 -9.27 2.99
N GLN A 51 -12.03 -10.50 3.25
CA GLN A 51 -13.44 -10.90 3.13
C GLN A 51 -14.38 -10.15 4.09
N ASP A 52 -13.85 -9.64 5.20
CA ASP A 52 -14.60 -8.91 6.22
C ASP A 52 -14.61 -7.39 5.95
N GLY A 53 -13.88 -6.94 4.91
CA GLY A 53 -13.77 -5.54 4.52
C GLY A 53 -12.68 -4.77 5.26
N TRP A 54 -11.73 -5.46 5.90
CA TRP A 54 -10.58 -4.81 6.53
C TRP A 54 -9.45 -4.61 5.53
N LEU A 55 -8.74 -3.50 5.69
CA LEU A 55 -7.52 -3.23 4.94
C LEU A 55 -6.40 -4.09 5.50
N VAL A 56 -5.74 -4.84 4.63
CA VAL A 56 -4.64 -5.74 5.00
C VAL A 56 -3.43 -5.50 4.08
N PRO A 57 -2.19 -5.74 4.55
CA PRO A 57 -1.03 -5.70 3.67
C PRO A 57 -1.10 -6.82 2.64
N GLY A 58 -0.96 -6.47 1.37
CA GLY A 58 -0.75 -7.39 0.27
C GLY A 58 0.71 -7.84 0.18
N PRO A 59 1.07 -8.61 -0.86
CA PRO A 59 2.42 -9.15 -1.04
C PRO A 59 3.49 -8.04 -1.01
N ILE A 60 4.50 -8.25 -0.16
CA ILE A 60 5.60 -7.30 0.01
C ILE A 60 6.71 -7.65 -0.98
N VAL A 61 7.23 -6.63 -1.66
CA VAL A 61 8.45 -6.72 -2.45
C VAL A 61 9.48 -5.73 -1.92
N SER A 62 10.75 -6.12 -1.94
CA SER A 62 11.86 -5.24 -1.61
C SER A 62 13.07 -5.52 -2.50
N THR A 63 13.91 -4.51 -2.70
CA THR A 63 15.18 -4.64 -3.41
C THR A 63 16.19 -3.62 -2.91
N HIS A 64 17.46 -4.02 -2.93
CA HIS A 64 18.56 -3.06 -2.84
C HIS A 64 18.65 -2.31 -4.17
N VAL A 65 18.99 -1.02 -4.09
CA VAL A 65 19.12 -0.13 -5.24
C VAL A 65 20.60 0.19 -5.44
N GLN A 66 21.10 -0.03 -6.65
CA GLN A 66 22.46 0.39 -6.99
C GLN A 66 22.51 1.93 -7.09
N PRO A 67 23.37 2.61 -6.31
CA PRO A 67 23.50 4.06 -6.37
C PRO A 67 23.94 4.53 -7.76
N PHE A 68 23.50 5.72 -8.16
CA PHE A 68 24.05 6.39 -9.33
C PHE A 68 25.50 6.85 -9.04
N PRO A 69 26.39 6.91 -10.06
CA PRO A 69 27.78 7.36 -9.89
C PRO A 69 27.93 8.81 -9.43
#